data_AF-A0A4Y8Y3E6-F1
#
_entry.id   AF-A0A4Y8Y3E6-F1
#
_cell.length_a   1.000
_cell.length_b   1.000
_cell.length_c   1.000
_cell.angle_alpha   90.00
_cell.angle_beta   90.00
_cell.angle_gamma   90.00
#
_symmetry.space_group_name_H-M   'P 1'
#
loop_
_entity.id
_entity.type
_entity.pdbx_description
1 polymer ?
#
loop_
_entity_poly.entity_id
_entity_poly.type
_entity_poly.pdbx_seq_one_letter_code
_entity_poly.pdbx_strand_id
1 'polypeptide(L)' 'MAADVSAKTPEGAAAVMRRWVLQGHVWRKILDKAGFTGITVDVLPATGNGPCTADTLLVTAWGGSAP' A
#
# COMPACT_ATOMS: atom_id res chain seq x y z
N MET A 1 -4.94 -0.89 7.05
CA MET A 1 -4.33 -1.09 8.38
C MET A 1 -2.97 -1.72 8.14
N ALA A 2 -1.92 -1.26 8.81
CA ALA A 2 -0.60 -1.87 8.71
C ALA A 2 -0.63 -3.23 9.43
N ALA A 3 -0.03 -4.25 8.83
CA ALA A 3 0.12 -5.55 9.47
C ALA A 3 1.44 -5.55 10.24
N ASP A 4 1.41 -6.01 11.48
CA ASP A 4 2.63 -6.18 12.27
C ASP A 4 3.36 -7.45 11.81
N VAL A 5 4.66 -7.31 11.54
CA VAL A 5 5.54 -8.41 11.13
C VAL A 5 6.66 -8.54 12.15
N SER A 6 6.81 -9.74 12.70
CA SER A 6 7.94 -10.08 13.58
C SER A 6 9.26 -10.02 12.80
N ALA A 7 10.24 -9.35 13.38
CA ALA A 7 11.59 -9.17 12.83
C ALA A 7 12.65 -9.35 13.93
N LYS A 8 13.92 -9.28 13.54
CA LYS A 8 15.05 -9.19 14.47
C LYS A 8 15.94 -7.99 14.12
N THR A 9 16.49 -7.34 15.14
CA THR A 9 17.54 -6.32 14.94
C THR A 9 18.85 -6.99 14.50
N PRO A 10 19.83 -6.24 13.96
CA PRO A 10 21.15 -6.79 13.62
C PRO A 10 21.83 -7.51 14.80
N GLU A 11 21.56 -7.08 16.02
CA GLU A 11 22.06 -7.66 17.28
C GLU A 11 21.25 -8.89 17.75
N GLY A 12 20.21 -9.28 17.00
CA GLY A 12 19.40 -10.47 17.25
C GLY A 12 18.19 -10.28 18.17
N ALA A 13 17.95 -9.06 18.66
CA ALA A 13 16.80 -8.77 19.51
C ALA A 13 15.48 -8.84 18.72
N ALA A 14 14.41 -9.31 19.35
CA ALA A 14 13.09 -9.35 18.73
C ALA A 14 12.58 -7.92 18.47
N ALA A 15 12.08 -7.68 17.25
CA ALA A 15 11.52 -6.40 16.83
C ALA A 15 10.17 -6.62 16.12
N VAL A 16 9.34 -5.58 16.07
CA VAL A 16 8.11 -5.58 15.27
C VAL A 16 8.23 -4.46 14.24
N MET A 17 8.09 -4.81 12.97
CA MET A 17 8.01 -3.86 11.88
C MET A 17 6.55 -3.69 11.47
N ARG A 18 6.12 -2.44 11.29
CA ARG A 18 4.82 -2.17 10.66
C ARG A 18 4.97 -2.33 9.16
N ARG A 19 4.44 -3.42 8.62
CA ARG A 19 4.40 -3.66 7.18
C ARG A 19 3.21 -2.93 6.60
N TRP A 20 3.50 -1.98 5.72
CA TRP A 20 2.50 -1.44 4.81
C TRP A 20 2.20 -2.51 3.77
N VAL A 21 1.01 -3.09 3.84
CA VAL A 21 0.51 -3.95 2.77
C VAL A 21 0.04 -3.04 1.64
N LEU A 22 0.88 -2.90 0.61
CA LEU A 22 0.52 -2.31 -0.68
C LEU A 22 -0.38 -3.29 -1.44
N GLN A 23 -1.64 -3.38 -1.05
CA GLN A 23 -2.66 -4.10 -1.82
C GLN A 23 -3.77 -3.14 -2.25
N GLY A 24 -4.18 -3.22 -3.50
CA GLY A 24 -5.17 -2.29 -4.05
C GLY A 24 -6.50 -2.29 -3.31
N HIS A 25 -6.95 -3.43 -2.78
CA HIS A 25 -8.20 -3.48 -2.03
C HIS A 25 -8.13 -2.73 -0.68
N VAL A 26 -6.94 -2.60 -0.08
CA VAL A 26 -6.74 -1.83 1.16
C VAL A 26 -6.89 -0.34 0.89
N TRP A 27 -6.28 0.14 -0.22
CA TRP A 27 -6.42 1.52 -0.66
C TRP A 27 -7.86 1.88 -1.02
N ARG A 28 -8.54 1.01 -1.78
CA ARG A 28 -9.97 1.20 -2.12
C ARG A 28 -10.82 1.38 -0.88
N LYS A 29 -10.65 0.52 0.13
CA LYS A 29 -11.41 0.58 1.39
C LYS A 29 -11.13 1.84 2.21
N ILE A 30 -9.90 2.33 2.23
CA ILE A 30 -9.53 3.52 3.03
C ILE A 30 -10.02 4.79 2.34
N LEU A 31 -9.88 4.89 1.02
CA LEU A 31 -10.32 6.04 0.23
C LEU A 31 -11.85 6.16 0.19
N ASP A 32 -12.55 5.04 0.05
CA ASP A 32 -14.02 4.97 0.13
C ASP A 32 -14.51 5.50 1.49
N LYS A 33 -13.93 5.02 2.58
CA LYS A 33 -14.22 5.52 3.94
C LYS A 33 -13.88 7.00 4.14
N ALA A 34 -12.93 7.53 3.38
CA ALA A 34 -12.55 8.93 3.42
C ALA A 34 -13.43 9.81 2.51
N GLY A 35 -14.45 9.25 1.85
CA GLY A 35 -15.40 9.98 1.02
C GLY A 35 -14.93 10.23 -0.42
N PHE A 36 -13.87 9.57 -0.86
CA PHE A 36 -13.46 9.62 -2.26
C PHE A 36 -14.33 8.72 -3.12
N THR A 37 -14.54 9.12 -4.38
CA THR A 37 -15.34 8.37 -5.35
C THR A 37 -14.53 8.02 -6.60
N GLY A 38 -15.08 7.16 -7.46
CA GLY A 38 -14.44 6.73 -8.70
C GLY A 38 -13.06 6.10 -8.51
N ILE A 39 -12.89 5.33 -7.43
CA ILE A 39 -11.59 4.79 -7.04
C ILE A 39 -11.17 3.65 -7.98
N THR A 40 -10.06 3.82 -8.69
CA THR A 40 -9.40 2.76 -9.48
C THR A 40 -8.05 2.42 -8.88
N VAL A 41 -7.63 1.17 -9.05
CA VAL A 41 -6.29 0.72 -8.66
C VAL A 41 -5.72 -0.17 -9.75
N ASP A 42 -4.59 0.25 -10.29
CA ASP A 42 -3.84 -0.46 -11.31
C ASP A 42 -2.47 -0.88 -10.77
N VAL A 43 -1.98 -2.02 -11.26
CA VAL A 43 -0.62 -2.49 -10.97
C VAL A 43 0.24 -2.20 -12.18
N LEU A 44 1.22 -1.32 -12.01
CA LEU A 44 2.24 -1.03 -13.01
C LEU A 44 3.42 -1.97 -12.78
N PRO A 45 3.75 -2.84 -13.75
CA PRO A 45 4.82 -3.82 -13.56
C PRO A 45 6.18 -3.12 -13.40
N ALA A 46 7.04 -3.70 -12.57
CA ALA A 46 8.43 -3.25 -12.47
C ALA A 46 9.12 -3.35 -13.85
N THR A 47 9.87 -2.32 -14.24
CA THR A 47 10.56 -2.28 -15.54
C THR A 47 11.89 -3.03 -15.56
N GLY A 48 12.34 -3.56 -14.42
CA GLY A 48 13.60 -4.29 -14.29
C GLY A 48 13.47 -5.57 -13.45
N ASN A 49 14.46 -6.45 -13.59
CA ASN A 49 14.53 -7.76 -12.91
C ASN A 49 15.69 -7.84 -11.89
N GLY A 50 16.09 -6.70 -11.33
CA GLY A 50 17.17 -6.61 -10.35
C GLY A 50 16.73 -6.97 -8.91
N PRO A 51 17.67 -7.04 -7.96
CA PRO A 51 17.34 -7.20 -6.56
C PRO A 51 16.38 -6.09 -6.10
N CYS A 52 15.35 -6.48 -5.34
CA CYS A 52 14.34 -5.56 -4.80
C CYS A 52 13.46 -4.83 -5.82
N THR A 53 13.33 -5.33 -7.06
CA THR A 53 12.33 -4.80 -7.99
C THR A 53 10.92 -5.14 -7.52
N ALA A 54 10.01 -4.19 -7.65
CA ALA A 54 8.64 -4.29 -7.16
C ALA A 54 7.68 -3.54 -8.08
N ASP A 55 6.50 -4.12 -8.28
CA ASP A 55 5.42 -3.47 -9.00
C ASP A 55 4.92 -2.24 -8.22
N THR A 56 4.40 -1.25 -8.96
CA THR A 56 3.85 -0.02 -8.40
C THR A 56 2.33 -0.07 -8.42
N LEU A 57 1.68 0.33 -7.32
CA LEU A 57 0.24 0.58 -7.31
C LEU A 57 -0.05 2.03 -7.72
N LEU A 58 -0.74 2.21 -8.85
CA LEU A 58 -1.33 3.48 -9.24
C LEU A 58 -2.76 3.53 -8.72
N VAL A 59 -3.07 4.52 -7.88
CA VAL A 59 -4.39 4.71 -7.29
C VAL A 59 -4.95 6.05 -7.74
N THR A 60 -6.11 6.04 -8.38
CA THR A 60 -6.83 7.25 -8.82
C THR A 60 -8.12 7.35 -8.03
N ALA A 61 -8.46 8.54 -7.56
CA ALA A 61 -9.69 8.80 -6.82
C ALA A 61 -10.08 10.28 -6.92
N TRP A 62 -11.38 10.56 -6.91
CA TRP A 62 -11.91 11.91 -6.96
C TRP A 62 -12.33 12.37 -5.56
N GLY A 63 -11.79 13.51 -5.13
CA GLY A 63 -12.21 14.14 -3.88
C GLY A 63 -13.65 14.61 -4.02
N GLY A 64 -14.51 14.22 -3.07
CA GLY A 64 -15.87 14.74 -3.02
C GLY A 64 -15.83 16.22 -2.64
N SER A 65 -15.72 17.12 -3.61
CA SER A 65 -16.29 18.45 -3.46
C SER A 65 -17.80 18.30 -3.64
N ALA A 66 -18.56 18.56 -2.59
CA ALA A 66 -20.00 18.82 -2.72
C ALA A 66 -20.21 19.97 -3.74
N PRO A 67 -21.35 19.99 -4.48
CA PRO A 67 -21.79 21.20 -5.17
C PRO A 67 -21.96 22.39 -4.21
#